data_AF-A0A426WX35-F1
#
_entry.id   AF-A0A426WX35-F1
#
_cell.length_a   1.000
_cell.length_b   1.000
_cell.length_c   1.000
_cell.angle_alpha   90.00
_cell.angle_beta   90.00
_cell.angle_gamma   90.00
#
_symmetry.space_group_name_H-M   'P 1'
#
loop_
_entity.id
_entity.type
_entity.pdbx_description
1 polymer ?
#
loop_
_entity_poly.entity_id
_entity_poly.type
_entity_poly.pdbx_seq_one_letter_code
_entity_poly.pdbx_strand_id
1 'polypeptide(L)'
;MSDLGHQDPDKEMKAKWRGLKNSTKVWNDLSATEEFERGLLHPQLARELYTLPSEVLLARAAKEMVLMALFDRVHDAGRLITFMDYWISHLQQELDAQKLGGGPEAVAKAEERASELEQELEKTKRERDEALQRLEASEKELNEVHSSLFEIQRLLKEARVRAQKMDDELLQSIKALENARAELPRQSVDRYKESTGFKEGLKRMGRVTYEYGYRVALARFHALHPDS
;
A
#
# COMPACT_ATOMS: atom_id res chain seq x y z
N MET A 1 -4.81 -19.17 -104.46
CA MET A 1 -5.15 -18.00 -105.30
C MET A 1 -6.54 -18.27 -105.85
N SER A 2 -7.55 -17.60 -105.31
CA SER A 2 -8.92 -17.67 -105.81
C SER A 2 -9.26 -16.33 -106.44
N ASP A 3 -9.63 -16.42 -107.70
CA ASP A 3 -9.90 -15.39 -108.67
C ASP A 3 -11.04 -14.46 -108.20
N LEU A 4 -10.73 -13.18 -107.98
CA LEU A 4 -11.73 -12.16 -107.64
C LEU A 4 -12.22 -11.53 -108.95
N GLY A 5 -13.37 -12.01 -109.40
CA GLY A 5 -14.07 -11.50 -110.57
C GLY A 5 -14.32 -9.99 -110.48
N HIS A 6 -14.05 -9.30 -111.60
CA HIS A 6 -14.30 -7.88 -111.83
C HIS A 6 -15.69 -7.44 -111.31
N GLN A 7 -15.70 -6.45 -110.40
CA GLN A 7 -16.90 -5.70 -110.04
C GLN A 7 -16.89 -4.34 -110.73
N ASP A 8 -17.97 -4.08 -111.46
CA ASP A 8 -18.28 -2.84 -112.17
C ASP A 8 -18.51 -1.67 -111.17
N PRO A 9 -17.72 -0.58 -111.25
CA PRO A 9 -17.84 0.57 -110.35
C PRO A 9 -19.10 1.42 -110.55
N ASP A 10 -19.88 1.23 -111.63
CA ASP A 10 -21.13 1.97 -111.88
C ASP A 10 -22.39 1.24 -111.38
N LYS A 11 -22.23 0.15 -110.62
CA LYS A 11 -23.34 -0.59 -110.04
C LYS A 11 -23.93 0.14 -108.83
N GLU A 12 -25.05 0.82 -109.06
CA GLU A 12 -25.90 1.48 -108.05
C GLU A 12 -25.94 0.72 -106.71
N MET A 13 -25.34 1.31 -105.65
CA MET A 13 -25.25 0.73 -104.31
C MET A 13 -26.64 0.68 -103.65
N LYS A 14 -27.38 -0.40 -103.89
CA LYS A 14 -28.59 -0.71 -103.12
C LYS A 14 -28.23 -1.06 -101.67
N ALA A 15 -28.44 -0.12 -100.77
CA ALA A 15 -28.30 -0.33 -99.34
C ALA A 15 -29.26 -1.44 -98.87
N LYS A 16 -28.69 -2.54 -98.35
CA LYS A 16 -29.42 -3.71 -97.85
C LYS A 16 -30.00 -3.44 -96.46
N TRP A 17 -31.02 -2.60 -96.37
CA TRP A 17 -31.75 -2.27 -95.14
C TRP A 17 -32.77 -3.34 -94.69
N ARG A 18 -32.65 -4.58 -95.18
CA ARG A 18 -33.71 -5.60 -95.03
C ARG A 18 -33.78 -6.25 -93.63
N GLY A 19 -32.98 -5.80 -92.67
CA GLY A 19 -32.85 -6.41 -91.35
C GLY A 19 -33.05 -5.50 -90.13
N LEU A 20 -33.37 -4.21 -90.31
CA LEU A 20 -33.55 -3.28 -89.18
C LEU A 20 -34.94 -3.48 -88.54
N LYS A 21 -34.99 -4.20 -87.42
CA LYS A 21 -36.19 -4.31 -86.58
C LYS A 21 -36.25 -3.16 -85.57
N ASN A 22 -37.27 -2.31 -85.67
CA ASN A 22 -37.64 -1.35 -84.64
C ASN A 22 -38.36 -2.07 -83.48
N SER A 23 -37.62 -2.63 -82.53
CA SER A 23 -38.20 -3.21 -81.32
C SER A 23 -37.97 -2.31 -80.12
N THR A 24 -39.04 -1.84 -79.48
CA THR A 24 -39.00 -1.06 -78.23
C THR A 24 -38.62 -1.91 -77.00
N LYS A 25 -38.35 -3.21 -77.19
CA LYS A 25 -38.05 -4.19 -76.13
C LYS A 25 -36.59 -4.65 -76.17
N VAL A 26 -35.64 -3.72 -76.26
CA VAL A 26 -34.19 -4.02 -76.22
C VAL A 26 -33.78 -4.63 -74.87
N TRP A 27 -34.48 -4.27 -73.79
CA TRP A 27 -34.17 -4.66 -72.41
C TRP A 27 -34.61 -6.07 -71.98
N ASN A 28 -35.22 -6.85 -72.86
CA ASN A 28 -35.78 -8.17 -72.52
C ASN A 28 -34.89 -9.35 -72.91
N ASP A 29 -33.71 -9.09 -73.48
CA ASP A 29 -32.77 -10.12 -73.93
C ASP A 29 -31.33 -9.67 -73.61
N LEU A 30 -30.57 -10.52 -72.91
CA LEU A 30 -29.19 -10.23 -72.50
C LEU A 30 -28.29 -10.02 -73.73
N SER A 31 -28.52 -10.78 -74.80
CA SER A 31 -27.75 -10.69 -76.04
C SER A 31 -27.97 -9.34 -76.74
N ALA A 32 -29.22 -8.87 -76.78
CA ALA A 32 -29.56 -7.56 -77.35
C ALA A 32 -29.06 -6.38 -76.50
N THR A 33 -28.87 -6.59 -75.19
CA THR A 33 -28.36 -5.57 -74.25
C THR A 33 -26.84 -5.42 -74.37
N GLU A 34 -26.09 -6.51 -74.52
CA GLU A 34 -24.63 -6.45 -74.79
C GLU A 34 -24.30 -5.81 -76.15
N GLU A 35 -25.10 -6.06 -77.19
CA GLU A 35 -24.89 -5.41 -78.49
C GLU A 35 -25.24 -3.91 -78.48
N PHE A 36 -26.14 -3.48 -77.59
CA PHE A 36 -26.46 -2.07 -77.35
C PHE A 36 -25.32 -1.36 -76.56
N GLU A 37 -24.82 -1.98 -75.48
CA GLU A 37 -23.67 -1.52 -74.70
C GLU A 37 -22.39 -1.38 -75.54
N ARG A 38 -22.18 -2.26 -76.53
CA ARG A 38 -21.06 -2.20 -77.48
C ARG A 38 -21.26 -1.20 -78.64
N GLY A 39 -22.38 -0.47 -78.66
CA GLY A 39 -22.66 0.57 -79.66
C GLY A 39 -23.08 0.07 -81.05
N LEU A 40 -23.32 -1.24 -81.23
CA LEU A 40 -23.67 -1.83 -82.54
C LEU A 40 -25.13 -1.56 -82.94
N LEU A 41 -26.03 -1.39 -81.98
CA LEU A 41 -27.46 -1.15 -82.23
C LEU A 41 -27.89 0.23 -81.73
N HIS A 42 -27.52 1.27 -82.49
CA HIS A 42 -28.17 2.58 -82.38
C HIS A 42 -28.98 2.95 -83.64
N PRO A 43 -29.99 2.14 -84.02
CA PRO A 43 -30.79 2.38 -85.21
C PRO A 43 -31.60 3.69 -85.19
N GLN A 44 -31.97 4.21 -84.02
CA GLN A 44 -32.51 5.57 -83.88
C GLN A 44 -31.47 6.65 -84.21
N LEU A 45 -30.23 6.50 -83.75
CA LEU A 45 -29.18 7.51 -83.93
C LEU A 45 -28.79 7.66 -85.40
N ALA A 46 -28.62 6.53 -86.11
CA ALA A 46 -28.30 6.51 -87.55
C ALA A 46 -29.40 7.15 -88.41
N ARG A 47 -30.67 6.96 -88.03
CA ARG A 47 -31.82 7.57 -88.72
C ARG A 47 -31.93 9.07 -88.44
N GLU A 48 -31.65 9.50 -87.22
CA GLU A 48 -31.74 10.90 -86.81
C GLU A 48 -30.60 11.78 -87.38
N LEU A 49 -29.41 11.22 -87.55
CA LEU A 49 -28.26 11.91 -88.17
C LEU A 49 -28.54 12.39 -89.62
N TYR A 50 -29.44 11.72 -90.35
CA TYR A 50 -29.82 12.08 -91.72
C TYR A 50 -31.15 12.85 -91.83
N THR A 51 -31.90 13.03 -90.74
CA THR A 51 -33.25 13.60 -90.78
C THR A 51 -33.47 14.81 -89.88
N LEU A 52 -32.60 15.05 -88.87
CA LEU A 52 -32.72 16.16 -87.94
C LEU A 52 -31.65 17.24 -88.18
N PRO A 53 -31.96 18.54 -88.00
CA PRO A 53 -30.97 19.62 -88.02
C PRO A 53 -29.89 19.42 -86.94
N SER A 54 -28.68 19.93 -87.19
CA SER A 54 -27.50 19.79 -86.32
C SER A 54 -27.71 20.28 -84.88
N GLU A 55 -28.52 21.32 -84.68
CA GLU A 55 -28.87 21.87 -83.36
C GLU A 55 -29.61 20.85 -82.48
N VAL A 56 -30.50 20.06 -83.09
CA VAL A 56 -31.27 19.02 -82.39
C VAL A 56 -30.37 17.84 -82.02
N LEU A 57 -29.41 17.51 -82.89
CA LEU A 57 -28.42 16.47 -82.64
C LEU A 57 -27.45 16.87 -81.51
N LEU A 58 -27.01 18.12 -81.47
CA LEU A 58 -26.18 18.66 -80.38
C LEU A 58 -26.92 18.68 -79.05
N ALA A 59 -28.19 19.10 -79.02
CA ALA A 59 -29.02 19.07 -77.81
C ALA A 59 -29.21 17.63 -77.29
N ARG A 60 -29.37 16.65 -78.19
CA ARG A 60 -29.46 15.24 -77.83
C ARG A 60 -28.13 14.70 -77.31
N ALA A 61 -27.02 14.98 -77.98
CA ALA A 61 -25.68 14.57 -77.55
C ALA A 61 -25.36 15.14 -76.15
N ALA A 62 -25.71 16.41 -75.90
CA ALA A 62 -25.57 17.02 -74.58
C ALA A 62 -26.41 16.31 -73.50
N LYS A 63 -27.64 15.90 -73.83
CA LYS A 63 -28.51 15.13 -72.92
C LYS A 63 -27.91 13.76 -72.59
N GLU A 64 -27.38 13.05 -73.57
CA GLU A 64 -26.73 11.74 -73.35
C GLU A 64 -25.45 11.87 -72.54
N MET A 65 -24.62 12.90 -72.79
CA MET A 65 -23.44 13.18 -71.95
C MET A 65 -23.80 13.43 -70.49
N VAL A 66 -24.89 14.17 -70.23
CA VAL A 66 -25.39 14.39 -68.87
C VAL A 66 -25.90 13.08 -68.25
N LEU A 67 -26.60 12.24 -69.00
CA LEU A 67 -27.06 10.94 -68.51
C LEU A 67 -25.91 9.99 -68.17
N MET A 68 -24.85 9.94 -68.99
CA MET A 68 -23.64 9.16 -68.69
C MET A 68 -22.94 9.69 -67.43
N ALA A 69 -22.76 11.00 -67.30
CA ALA A 69 -22.15 11.59 -66.11
C ALA A 69 -22.98 11.33 -64.82
N LEU A 70 -24.31 11.32 -64.93
CA LEU A 70 -25.19 10.94 -63.82
C LEU A 70 -25.08 9.45 -63.51
N PHE A 71 -24.99 8.59 -64.52
CA PHE A 71 -24.81 7.15 -64.35
C PHE A 71 -23.48 6.82 -63.67
N ASP A 72 -22.38 7.44 -64.11
CA ASP A 72 -21.06 7.30 -63.50
C ASP A 72 -21.08 7.73 -62.03
N ARG A 73 -21.73 8.87 -61.73
CA ARG A 73 -21.87 9.35 -60.34
C ARG A 73 -22.70 8.41 -59.47
N VAL A 74 -23.77 7.85 -60.00
CA VAL A 74 -24.59 6.84 -59.29
C VAL A 74 -23.78 5.55 -59.09
N HIS A 75 -23.03 5.13 -60.10
CA HIS A 75 -22.17 3.96 -60.03
C HIS A 75 -21.05 4.14 -58.99
N ASP A 76 -20.41 5.31 -58.94
CA ASP A 76 -19.36 5.62 -57.97
C ASP A 76 -19.92 5.74 -56.53
N ALA A 77 -21.10 6.32 -56.36
CA ALA A 77 -21.81 6.31 -55.09
C ALA A 77 -22.15 4.87 -54.64
N GLY A 78 -22.57 4.02 -55.58
CA GLY A 78 -22.82 2.59 -55.33
C GLY A 78 -21.56 1.86 -54.82
N ARG A 79 -20.40 2.09 -55.47
CA ARG A 79 -19.11 1.53 -55.02
C ARG A 79 -18.75 1.96 -53.59
N LEU A 80 -18.96 3.24 -53.27
CA LEU A 80 -18.69 3.77 -51.93
C LEU A 80 -19.60 3.13 -50.88
N ILE A 81 -20.89 2.98 -51.18
CA ILE A 81 -21.85 2.34 -50.27
C ILE A 81 -21.42 0.90 -49.97
N THR A 82 -21.04 0.11 -50.98
CA THR A 82 -20.56 -1.27 -50.76
C THR A 82 -19.30 -1.33 -49.91
N PHE A 83 -18.36 -0.39 -50.09
CA PHE A 83 -17.17 -0.29 -49.25
C PHE A 83 -17.51 0.04 -47.80
N MET A 84 -18.45 0.98 -47.59
CA MET A 84 -18.92 1.35 -46.25
C MET A 84 -19.68 0.21 -45.58
N ASP A 85 -20.51 -0.54 -46.31
CA ASP A 85 -21.22 -1.72 -45.80
C ASP A 85 -20.24 -2.82 -45.35
N TYR A 86 -19.15 -3.02 -46.10
CA TYR A 86 -18.08 -3.92 -45.69
C TYR A 86 -17.39 -3.45 -44.40
N TRP A 87 -17.08 -2.16 -44.29
CA TRP A 87 -16.42 -1.59 -43.11
C TRP A 87 -17.33 -1.63 -41.87
N ILE A 88 -18.62 -1.35 -42.03
CA ILE A 88 -19.63 -1.48 -40.97
C ILE A 88 -19.74 -2.93 -40.52
N SER A 89 -19.80 -3.88 -41.47
CA SER A 89 -19.86 -5.31 -41.15
C SER A 89 -18.63 -5.80 -40.40
N HIS A 90 -17.45 -5.31 -40.78
CA HIS A 90 -16.18 -5.61 -40.10
C HIS A 90 -16.17 -5.09 -38.66
N LEU A 91 -16.55 -3.82 -38.45
CA LEU A 91 -16.62 -3.23 -37.11
C LEU A 91 -17.67 -3.92 -36.23
N GLN A 92 -18.82 -4.29 -36.81
CA GLN A 92 -19.85 -5.03 -36.10
C GLN A 92 -19.30 -6.39 -35.63
N GLN A 93 -18.57 -7.09 -36.51
CA GLN A 93 -17.92 -8.35 -36.18
C GLN A 93 -16.83 -8.19 -35.10
N GLU A 94 -16.00 -7.15 -35.15
CA GLU A 94 -15.01 -6.87 -34.11
C GLU A 94 -15.67 -6.56 -32.77
N LEU A 95 -16.76 -5.80 -32.76
CA LEU A 95 -17.51 -5.47 -31.55
C LEU A 95 -18.16 -6.72 -30.95
N ASP A 96 -18.75 -7.59 -31.77
CA ASP A 96 -19.31 -8.86 -31.33
C ASP A 96 -18.20 -9.82 -30.85
N ALA A 97 -17.05 -9.85 -31.52
CA ALA A 97 -15.89 -10.63 -31.10
C ALA A 97 -15.29 -10.11 -29.78
N GLN A 98 -15.27 -8.79 -29.54
CA GLN A 98 -14.86 -8.22 -28.26
C GLN A 98 -15.88 -8.52 -27.15
N LYS A 99 -17.17 -8.51 -27.47
CA LYS A 99 -18.25 -8.88 -26.54
C LYS A 99 -18.23 -10.37 -26.18
N LEU A 100 -17.75 -11.22 -27.09
CA LEU A 100 -17.51 -12.65 -26.86
C LEU A 100 -16.15 -12.93 -26.21
N GLY A 101 -15.11 -12.16 -26.56
CA GLY A 101 -13.72 -12.33 -26.10
C GLY A 101 -13.45 -11.74 -24.72
N GLY A 102 -14.06 -10.60 -24.40
CA GLY A 102 -14.29 -10.13 -23.02
C GLY A 102 -15.62 -10.67 -22.50
N GLY A 103 -15.79 -11.99 -22.58
CA GLY A 103 -17.08 -12.63 -22.41
C GLY A 103 -17.75 -12.33 -21.06
N PRO A 104 -19.09 -12.43 -20.97
CA PRO A 104 -19.84 -12.29 -19.72
C PRO A 104 -19.28 -13.15 -18.58
N GLU A 105 -18.68 -14.30 -18.90
CA GLU A 105 -18.04 -15.18 -17.94
C GLU A 105 -16.74 -14.61 -17.34
N ALA A 106 -15.92 -13.92 -18.14
CA ALA A 106 -14.70 -13.27 -17.64
C ALA A 106 -15.05 -12.06 -16.75
N VAL A 107 -16.10 -11.32 -17.12
CA VAL A 107 -16.65 -10.22 -16.32
C VAL A 107 -17.25 -10.75 -15.01
N ALA A 108 -18.06 -11.81 -15.06
CA ALA A 108 -18.63 -12.43 -13.86
C ALA A 108 -17.55 -12.96 -12.91
N LYS A 109 -16.51 -13.62 -13.44
CA LYS A 109 -15.36 -14.08 -12.64
C LYS A 109 -14.57 -12.93 -12.03
N ALA A 110 -14.47 -11.78 -12.71
CA ALA A 110 -13.83 -10.59 -12.16
C ALA A 110 -14.67 -9.94 -11.06
N GLU A 111 -16.00 -9.90 -11.23
CA GLU A 111 -16.96 -9.36 -10.26
C GLU A 111 -17.07 -10.22 -9.00
N GLU A 112 -17.06 -11.55 -9.15
CA GLU A 112 -16.98 -12.51 -8.04
C GLU A 112 -15.71 -12.27 -7.22
N ARG A 113 -14.54 -12.20 -7.88
CA ARG A 113 -13.26 -11.89 -7.20
C ARG A 113 -13.24 -10.51 -6.53
N ALA A 114 -13.88 -9.52 -7.15
CA ALA A 114 -14.01 -8.19 -6.54
C ALA A 114 -14.85 -8.25 -5.25
N SER A 115 -15.93 -9.03 -5.26
CA SER A 115 -16.80 -9.24 -4.09
C SER A 115 -16.09 -9.99 -2.97
N GLU A 116 -15.33 -11.05 -3.30
CA GLU A 116 -14.50 -11.78 -2.33
C GLU A 116 -13.46 -10.86 -1.68
N LEU A 117 -12.77 -10.04 -2.48
CA LEU A 117 -11.78 -9.08 -1.99
C LEU A 117 -12.40 -8.00 -1.10
N GLU A 118 -13.59 -7.51 -1.45
CA GLU A 118 -14.32 -6.54 -0.63
C GLU A 118 -14.72 -7.15 0.74
N GLN A 119 -15.16 -8.41 0.74
CA GLN A 119 -15.48 -9.12 1.98
C GLN A 119 -14.24 -9.32 2.88
N GLU A 120 -13.11 -9.72 2.32
CA GLU A 120 -11.85 -9.85 3.06
C GLU A 120 -11.34 -8.50 3.57
N LEU A 121 -11.54 -7.42 2.80
CA LEU A 121 -11.19 -6.07 3.22
C LEU A 121 -12.05 -5.63 4.42
N GLU A 122 -13.35 -5.89 4.39
CA GLU A 122 -14.23 -5.61 5.54
C GLU A 122 -13.91 -6.49 6.75
N LYS A 123 -13.47 -7.73 6.55
CA LYS A 123 -13.01 -8.60 7.64
C LYS A 123 -11.71 -8.05 8.27
N THR A 124 -10.71 -7.73 7.46
CA THR A 124 -9.43 -7.19 7.95
C THR A 124 -9.58 -5.83 8.62
N LYS A 125 -10.52 -4.99 8.17
CA LYS A 125 -10.89 -3.75 8.87
C LYS A 125 -11.40 -4.03 10.29
N ARG A 126 -12.35 -4.97 10.44
CA ARG A 126 -12.87 -5.36 11.76
C ARG A 126 -11.77 -5.91 12.67
N GLU A 127 -10.94 -6.81 12.15
CA GLU A 127 -9.80 -7.38 12.89
C GLU A 127 -8.83 -6.29 13.36
N ARG A 128 -8.54 -5.31 12.51
CA ARG A 128 -7.67 -4.17 12.84
C ARG A 128 -8.31 -3.27 13.92
N ASP A 129 -9.60 -3.03 13.86
CA ASP A 129 -10.30 -2.22 14.87
C ASP A 129 -10.35 -2.95 16.23
N GLU A 130 -10.55 -4.28 16.25
CA GLU A 130 -10.42 -5.07 17.48
C GLU A 130 -8.98 -5.07 18.02
N ALA A 131 -7.97 -5.19 17.15
CA ALA A 131 -6.57 -5.11 17.54
C ALA A 131 -6.23 -3.73 18.13
N LEU A 132 -6.80 -2.65 17.59
CA LEU A 132 -6.68 -1.31 18.15
C LEU A 132 -7.29 -1.22 19.55
N GLN A 133 -8.48 -1.79 19.76
CA GLN A 133 -9.10 -1.83 21.09
C GLN A 133 -8.26 -2.62 22.09
N ARG A 134 -7.66 -3.74 21.67
CA ARG A 134 -6.73 -4.52 22.51
C ARG A 134 -5.47 -3.72 22.84
N LEU A 135 -4.93 -2.97 21.88
CA LEU A 135 -3.79 -2.07 22.09
C LEU A 135 -4.14 -0.99 23.13
N GLU A 136 -5.26 -0.29 22.97
CA GLU A 136 -5.71 0.73 23.93
C GLU A 136 -5.94 0.18 25.34
N ALA A 137 -6.47 -1.05 25.46
CA ALA A 137 -6.62 -1.73 26.74
C ALA A 137 -5.26 -2.01 27.39
N SER A 138 -4.32 -2.58 26.62
CA SER A 138 -2.96 -2.86 27.13
C SER A 138 -2.18 -1.59 27.48
N GLU A 139 -2.38 -0.48 26.77
CA GLU A 139 -1.76 0.80 27.10
C GLU A 139 -2.27 1.35 28.45
N LYS A 140 -3.57 1.20 28.73
CA LYS A 140 -4.14 1.56 30.03
C LYS A 140 -3.55 0.72 31.17
N GLU A 141 -3.44 -0.59 30.98
CA GLU A 141 -2.80 -1.50 31.94
C GLU A 141 -1.34 -1.13 32.18
N LEU A 142 -0.59 -0.84 31.12
CA LEU A 142 0.82 -0.45 31.20
C LEU A 142 0.98 0.88 31.97
N ASN A 143 0.09 1.84 31.77
CA ASN A 143 0.08 3.09 32.51
C ASN A 143 -0.21 2.88 34.01
N GLU A 144 -1.11 1.96 34.37
CA GLU A 144 -1.38 1.60 35.77
C GLU A 144 -0.17 0.94 36.44
N VAL A 145 0.49 0.01 35.73
CA VAL A 145 1.72 -0.64 36.20
C VAL A 145 2.85 0.37 36.37
N HIS A 146 3.01 1.32 35.44
CA HIS A 146 3.98 2.40 35.55
C HIS A 146 3.71 3.31 36.76
N SER A 147 2.45 3.67 37.00
CA SER A 147 2.07 4.44 38.20
C SER A 147 2.41 3.67 39.47
N SER A 148 2.11 2.37 39.51
CA SER A 148 2.41 1.51 40.65
C SER A 148 3.92 1.38 40.90
N LEU A 149 4.72 1.25 39.83
CA LEU A 149 6.18 1.23 39.91
C LEU A 149 6.72 2.54 40.50
N PHE A 150 6.17 3.68 40.08
CA PHE A 150 6.56 4.98 40.61
C PHE A 150 6.28 5.09 42.11
N GLU A 151 5.10 4.63 42.57
CA GLU A 151 4.77 4.59 43.99
C GLU A 151 5.69 3.66 44.79
N ILE A 152 5.98 2.47 44.28
CA ILE A 152 6.93 1.54 44.93
C ILE A 152 8.32 2.17 45.03
N GLN A 153 8.80 2.84 43.97
CA GLN A 153 10.09 3.54 43.99
C GLN A 153 10.12 4.68 45.02
N ARG A 154 9.03 5.44 45.15
CA ARG A 154 8.89 6.47 46.18
C ARG A 154 8.96 5.86 47.58
N LEU A 155 8.16 4.82 47.85
CA LEU A 155 8.13 4.12 49.14
C LEU A 155 9.49 3.52 49.50
N LEU A 156 10.22 2.98 48.52
CA LEU A 156 11.57 2.45 48.74
C LEU A 156 12.55 3.54 49.18
N LYS A 157 12.51 4.71 48.54
CA LYS A 157 13.35 5.87 48.94
C LYS A 157 13.02 6.32 50.35
N GLU A 158 11.74 6.40 50.70
CA GLU A 158 11.31 6.77 52.05
C GLU A 158 11.73 5.72 53.09
N ALA A 159 11.57 4.44 52.79
CA ALA A 159 12.00 3.35 53.66
C ALA A 159 13.52 3.38 53.89
N ARG A 160 14.31 3.68 52.86
CA ARG A 160 15.77 3.83 52.96
C ARG A 160 16.16 4.99 53.89
N VAL A 161 15.51 6.15 53.75
CA VAL A 161 15.75 7.29 54.64
C VAL A 161 15.38 6.95 56.08
N ARG A 162 14.24 6.25 56.30
CA ARG A 162 13.86 5.79 57.64
C ARG A 162 14.86 4.81 58.24
N ALA A 163 15.37 3.86 57.45
CA ALA A 163 16.38 2.90 57.90
C ALA A 163 17.67 3.61 58.33
N GLN A 164 18.17 4.54 57.52
CA GLN A 164 19.36 5.34 57.86
C GLN A 164 19.17 6.10 59.17
N LYS A 165 18.00 6.70 59.37
CA LYS A 165 17.69 7.40 60.63
C LYS A 165 17.73 6.47 61.85
N MET A 166 17.17 5.26 61.74
CA MET A 166 17.21 4.29 62.83
C MET A 166 18.65 3.81 63.12
N ASP A 167 19.46 3.63 62.07
CA ASP A 167 20.87 3.26 62.22
C ASP A 167 21.65 4.36 62.95
N ASP A 168 21.40 5.64 62.65
CA ASP A 168 22.01 6.78 63.33
C ASP A 168 21.61 6.85 64.81
N GLU A 169 20.33 6.65 65.11
CA GLU A 169 19.79 6.58 66.50
C GLU A 169 20.41 5.41 67.29
N LEU A 170 20.56 4.26 66.63
CA LEU A 170 21.20 3.08 67.21
C LEU A 170 22.68 3.34 67.48
N LEU A 171 23.39 3.97 66.54
CA LEU A 171 24.79 4.35 66.72
C LEU A 171 24.96 5.34 67.89
N GLN A 172 24.06 6.31 68.04
CA GLN A 172 24.05 7.23 69.17
C GLN A 172 23.84 6.49 70.50
N SER A 173 22.92 5.53 70.53
CA SER A 173 22.63 4.72 71.72
C SER A 173 23.81 3.82 72.11
N ILE A 174 24.49 3.20 71.14
CA ILE A 174 25.70 2.42 71.38
C ILE A 174 26.80 3.29 72.00
N LYS A 175 27.06 4.48 71.46
CA LYS A 175 28.06 5.41 72.01
C LYS A 175 27.73 5.79 73.46
N ALA A 176 26.45 6.06 73.76
CA ALA A 176 26.02 6.36 75.12
C ALA A 176 26.25 5.18 76.08
N LEU A 177 25.96 3.96 75.64
CA LEU A 177 26.18 2.74 76.40
C LEU A 177 27.69 2.49 76.66
N GLU A 178 28.53 2.64 75.64
CA GLU A 178 29.98 2.51 75.76
C GLU A 178 30.56 3.52 76.76
N ASN A 179 30.13 4.78 76.67
CA ASN A 179 30.51 5.82 77.62
C ASN A 179 30.07 5.48 79.05
N ALA A 180 28.83 5.03 79.24
CA ALA A 180 28.33 4.60 80.54
C ALA A 180 29.13 3.41 81.10
N ARG A 181 29.49 2.44 80.26
CA ARG A 181 30.31 1.29 80.63
C ARG A 181 31.72 1.70 81.05
N ALA A 182 32.28 2.76 80.47
CA ALA A 182 33.58 3.31 80.86
C ALA A 182 33.54 4.07 82.20
N GLU A 183 32.45 4.80 82.46
CA GLU A 183 32.31 5.64 83.66
C GLU A 183 31.83 4.89 84.90
N LEU A 184 30.95 3.89 84.77
CA LEU A 184 30.42 3.14 85.91
C LEU A 184 31.51 2.50 86.80
N PRO A 185 32.56 1.84 86.26
CA PRO A 185 33.65 1.32 87.08
C PRO A 185 34.43 2.41 87.78
N ARG A 186 34.67 3.56 87.13
CA ARG A 186 35.36 4.71 87.74
C ARG A 186 34.57 5.23 88.94
N GLN A 187 33.28 5.49 88.75
CA GLN A 187 32.38 5.91 89.82
C GLN A 187 32.30 4.89 90.96
N SER A 188 32.27 3.59 90.64
CA SER A 188 32.25 2.52 91.65
C SER A 188 33.54 2.51 92.48
N VAL A 189 34.70 2.63 91.84
CA VAL A 189 36.01 2.70 92.50
C VAL A 189 36.10 3.95 93.38
N ASP A 190 35.64 5.10 92.91
CA ASP A 190 35.67 6.35 93.68
C ASP A 190 34.75 6.27 94.90
N ARG A 191 33.52 5.75 94.74
CA ARG A 191 32.62 5.46 95.87
C ARG A 191 33.22 4.47 96.87
N TYR A 192 33.90 3.43 96.38
CA TYR A 192 34.58 2.47 97.25
C TYR A 192 35.69 3.12 98.07
N LYS A 193 36.54 3.96 97.44
CA LYS A 193 37.59 4.73 98.15
C LYS A 193 37.02 5.67 99.20
N GLU A 194 35.82 6.20 98.99
CA GLU A 194 35.16 7.09 99.94
C GLU A 194 34.50 6.36 101.12
N SER A 195 34.25 5.05 100.98
CA SER A 195 33.58 4.23 102.01
C SER A 195 34.35 4.18 103.33
N THR A 196 33.61 4.05 104.43
CA THR A 196 34.16 3.94 105.78
C THR A 196 35.05 2.70 105.92
N GLY A 197 34.59 1.56 105.41
CA GLY A 197 35.33 0.29 105.46
C GLY A 197 36.71 0.38 104.78
N PHE A 198 36.81 1.01 103.61
CA PHE A 198 38.09 1.23 102.94
C PHE A 198 39.02 2.15 103.74
N LYS A 199 38.50 3.29 104.22
CA LYS A 199 39.27 4.26 105.04
C LYS A 199 39.77 3.65 106.34
N GLU A 200 38.96 2.83 107.02
CA GLU A 200 39.37 2.10 108.22
C GLU A 200 40.37 0.99 107.92
N GLY A 201 40.20 0.29 106.81
CA GLY A 201 41.18 -0.67 106.29
C GLY A 201 42.55 -0.04 106.08
N LEU A 202 42.61 1.15 105.46
CA LEU A 202 43.85 1.92 105.30
C LEU A 202 44.50 2.27 106.65
N LYS A 203 43.72 2.72 107.64
CA LYS A 203 44.24 3.00 108.99
C LYS A 203 44.84 1.73 109.64
N ARG A 204 44.19 0.58 109.47
CA ARG A 204 44.70 -0.71 109.97
C ARG A 204 45.99 -1.12 109.25
N MET A 205 46.05 -1.03 107.93
CA MET A 205 47.25 -1.32 107.15
C MET A 205 48.44 -0.41 107.54
N GLY A 206 48.18 0.87 107.78
CA GLY A 206 49.21 1.81 108.28
C GLY A 206 49.79 1.39 109.62
N ARG A 207 48.96 0.87 110.54
CA ARG A 207 49.44 0.33 111.83
C ARG A 207 50.28 -0.93 111.64
N VAL A 208 49.83 -1.86 110.81
CA VAL A 208 50.59 -3.11 110.55
C VAL A 208 51.94 -2.81 109.92
N THR A 209 52.01 -1.90 108.94
CA THR A 209 53.28 -1.49 108.30
C THR A 209 54.19 -0.74 109.27
N TYR A 210 53.64 0.14 110.12
CA TYR A 210 54.39 0.79 111.19
C TYR A 210 54.94 -0.21 112.21
N GLU A 211 54.12 -1.13 112.71
CA GLU A 211 54.56 -2.19 113.63
C GLU A 211 55.63 -3.09 113.00
N TYR A 212 55.46 -3.49 111.75
CA TYR A 212 56.44 -4.29 111.03
C TYR A 212 57.77 -3.54 110.88
N GLY A 213 57.73 -2.28 110.42
CA GLY A 213 58.91 -1.42 110.31
C GLY A 213 59.61 -1.22 111.66
N TYR A 214 58.83 -1.01 112.73
CA TYR A 214 59.34 -0.89 114.09
C TYR A 214 60.04 -2.17 114.56
N ARG A 215 59.43 -3.35 114.38
CA ARG A 215 60.07 -4.63 114.73
C ARG A 215 61.36 -4.87 113.97
N VAL A 216 61.40 -4.54 112.69
CA VAL A 216 62.63 -4.65 111.87
C VAL A 216 63.70 -3.67 112.35
N ALA A 217 63.35 -2.41 112.62
CA ALA A 217 64.28 -1.41 113.14
C ALA A 217 64.82 -1.80 114.52
N LEU A 218 63.94 -2.30 115.40
CA LEU A 218 64.30 -2.79 116.73
C LEU A 218 65.25 -3.98 116.66
N ALA A 219 64.97 -4.96 115.81
CA ALA A 219 65.87 -6.09 115.58
C ALA A 219 67.25 -5.66 115.04
N ARG A 220 67.28 -4.66 114.14
CA ARG A 220 68.55 -4.08 113.64
C ARG A 220 69.30 -3.34 114.74
N PHE A 221 68.61 -2.61 115.60
CA PHE A 221 69.21 -1.91 116.75
C PHE A 221 69.84 -2.91 117.73
N HIS A 222 69.13 -3.98 118.09
CA HIS A 222 69.65 -5.05 118.95
C HIS A 222 70.85 -5.76 118.32
N ALA A 223 70.85 -5.96 117.00
CA ALA A 223 72.00 -6.56 116.30
C ALA A 223 73.23 -5.64 116.27
N LEU A 224 73.06 -4.32 116.37
CA LEU A 224 74.16 -3.35 116.42
C LEU A 224 74.67 -3.10 117.85
N HIS A 225 73.86 -3.33 118.88
CA HIS A 225 74.18 -3.08 120.29
C HIS A 225 73.86 -4.33 121.14
N PRO A 226 74.66 -5.41 121.03
CA PRO A 226 74.35 -6.72 121.61
C PRO A 226 74.40 -6.81 123.15
N ASP A 227 74.95 -5.80 123.83
CA ASP A 227 75.20 -5.82 125.29
C ASP A 227 74.50 -4.67 126.06
N SER A 228 73.34 -4.20 125.59
CA SER A 228 72.44 -3.27 126.32
C SER A 228 71.09 -3.93 126.60
#